data_AF-A0A1L9BSE2-F1
#
_entry.id   AF-A0A1L9BSE2-F1
#
_cell.length_a   1.000
_cell.length_b   1.000
_cell.length_c   1.000
_cell.angle_alpha   90.00
_cell.angle_beta   90.00
_cell.angle_gamma   90.00
#
_symmetry.space_group_name_H-M   'P 1'
#
loop_
_entity.id
_entity.type
_entity.pdbx_description
1 polymer ?
#
loop_
_entity_poly.entity_id
_entity_poly.type
_entity_poly.pdbx_seq_one_letter_code
_entity_poly.pdbx_strand_id
1 'polypeptide(L)'
;MMRNPLPAVLYIVIRDFGTLGLGSSDPTADRDAAYDEFTFATDAGDPVGVWKITIAGGLPVSTVDDTDSFERELQEVCIARGLDWPTVIRLEDNPAMKLAAE
;
A
#
# COMPACT_ATOMS: atom_id res chain seq x y z
N MET A 1 0.64 -33.20 -6.18
CA MET A 1 1.28 -31.89 -6.36
C MET A 1 0.98 -31.09 -5.10
N MET A 2 1.93 -30.98 -4.16
CA MET A 2 1.71 -30.15 -2.96
C MET A 2 1.62 -28.70 -3.44
N ARG A 3 0.44 -28.08 -3.34
CA ARG A 3 0.33 -26.62 -3.48
C ARG A 3 1.18 -26.03 -2.37
N ASN A 4 2.17 -25.21 -2.71
CA ASN A 4 2.79 -24.36 -1.70
C ASN A 4 1.66 -23.62 -0.98
N PRO A 5 1.58 -23.68 0.36
CA PRO A 5 0.58 -22.92 1.08
C PRO A 5 0.78 -21.44 0.73
N LEU A 6 -0.33 -20.74 0.50
CA LEU A 6 -0.27 -19.29 0.30
C LEU A 6 0.43 -18.65 1.52
N PRO A 7 1.26 -17.62 1.31
CA PRO A 7 1.86 -16.87 2.40
C PRO A 7 0.80 -16.40 3.38
N ALA A 8 1.09 -16.45 4.68
CA ALA A 8 0.14 -16.08 5.73
C ALA A 8 -0.25 -14.59 5.68
N VAL A 9 0.57 -13.75 5.05
CA VAL A 9 0.34 -12.33 4.86
C VAL A 9 0.69 -11.97 3.42
N LEU A 10 -0.17 -11.16 2.81
CA LEU A 10 0.06 -10.49 1.55
C LEU A 10 -0.14 -8.98 1.74
N TYR A 11 0.60 -8.19 0.97
CA TYR A 11 0.49 -6.75 0.87
C TYR A 11 0.02 -6.39 -0.54
N ILE A 12 -0.89 -5.43 -0.62
CA ILE A 12 -1.32 -4.80 -1.88
C ILE A 12 -1.13 -3.30 -1.73
N VAL A 13 -0.42 -2.69 -2.67
CA VAL A 13 -0.29 -1.24 -2.78
C VAL A 13 -1.19 -0.79 -3.92
N ILE A 14 -2.14 0.08 -3.61
CA ILE A 14 -3.04 0.67 -4.60
C ILE A 14 -2.64 2.12 -4.78
N ARG A 15 -2.54 2.54 -6.03
CA ARG A 15 -2.17 3.89 -6.45
C ARG A 15 -3.26 4.47 -7.33
N ASP A 16 -3.48 5.77 -7.24
CA ASP A 16 -4.27 6.51 -8.21
C ASP A 16 -3.35 7.24 -9.20
N PHE A 17 -3.43 6.85 -10.47
CA PHE A 17 -2.69 7.46 -11.58
C PHE A 17 -3.45 8.63 -12.23
N GLY A 18 -4.39 9.23 -11.49
CA GLY A 18 -5.26 10.32 -11.91
C GLY A 18 -6.19 9.88 -13.05
N THR A 19 -5.97 10.45 -14.24
CA THR A 19 -6.81 10.17 -15.41
C THR A 19 -6.76 8.73 -15.91
N LEU A 20 -5.70 8.00 -15.56
CA LEU A 20 -5.57 6.56 -15.89
C LEU A 20 -6.36 5.67 -14.91
N GLY A 21 -6.77 6.22 -13.76
CA GLY A 21 -7.53 5.52 -12.73
C GLY A 21 -6.67 4.79 -11.70
N LEU A 22 -7.32 3.90 -10.95
CA LEU A 22 -6.70 3.10 -9.90
C LEU A 22 -5.95 1.90 -10.46
N GLY A 23 -4.77 1.63 -9.93
CA GLY A 23 -4.00 0.42 -10.27
C GLY A 23 -3.24 -0.12 -9.07
N SER A 24 -2.88 -1.40 -9.13
CA SER A 24 -2.01 -2.06 -8.17
C SER A 24 -1.05 -2.99 -8.88
N SER A 25 0.11 -3.22 -8.30
CA SER A 25 0.95 -4.38 -8.61
C SER A 25 0.28 -5.69 -8.15
N ASP A 26 0.92 -6.81 -8.48
CA ASP A 26 0.53 -8.11 -7.95
C ASP A 26 0.73 -8.17 -6.42
N PRO A 27 -0.18 -8.79 -5.65
CA PRO A 27 -0.02 -8.94 -4.21
C PRO A 27 1.30 -9.65 -3.86
N THR A 28 2.05 -9.08 -2.93
CA THR A 28 3.37 -9.58 -2.53
C THR A 28 3.39 -10.03 -1.07
N ALA A 29 4.13 -11.10 -0.77
CA ALA A 29 4.41 -11.48 0.63
C ALA A 29 5.64 -10.75 1.19
N ASP A 30 6.39 -10.06 0.34
CA ASP A 30 7.55 -9.28 0.70
C ASP A 30 7.13 -7.85 1.07
N ARG A 31 7.25 -7.54 2.37
CA ARG A 31 6.90 -6.21 2.88
C ARG A 31 7.83 -5.14 2.34
N ASP A 32 9.11 -5.44 2.11
CA ASP A 32 10.08 -4.45 1.63
C ASP A 32 9.76 -4.08 0.19
N ALA A 33 9.38 -5.06 -0.65
CA ALA A 33 8.90 -4.79 -2.01
C ALA A 33 7.64 -3.92 -2.02
N ALA A 34 6.68 -4.17 -1.12
CA ALA A 34 5.51 -3.30 -0.97
C ALA A 34 5.90 -1.89 -0.49
N TYR A 35 6.91 -1.79 0.36
CA TYR A 35 7.39 -0.51 0.89
C TYR A 35 8.10 0.32 -0.17
N ASP A 36 8.94 -0.30 -1.00
CA ASP A 36 9.55 0.33 -2.18
C ASP A 36 8.47 0.84 -3.14
N GLU A 37 7.39 0.08 -3.32
CA GLU A 37 6.26 0.52 -4.14
C GLU A 37 5.50 1.70 -3.52
N PHE A 38 5.25 1.68 -2.21
CA PHE A 38 4.61 2.79 -1.50
C PHE A 38 5.43 4.08 -1.58
N THR A 39 6.74 3.98 -1.34
CA THR A 39 7.64 5.14 -1.39
C THR A 39 7.77 5.71 -2.80
N PHE A 40 7.81 4.85 -3.83
CA PHE A 40 7.76 5.32 -5.22
C PHE A 40 6.48 6.10 -5.54
N ALA A 41 5.32 5.63 -5.07
CA ALA A 41 4.05 6.35 -5.29
C ALA A 41 4.06 7.71 -4.58
N THR A 42 4.55 7.71 -3.35
CA THR A 42 4.69 8.93 -2.54
C THR A 42 5.61 9.95 -3.21
N ASP A 43 6.76 9.51 -3.73
CA ASP A 43 7.70 10.37 -4.47
C ASP A 43 7.11 10.90 -5.79
N ALA A 44 6.26 10.10 -6.46
CA ALA A 44 5.54 10.53 -7.65
C ALA A 44 4.42 11.54 -7.36
N GLY A 45 4.02 11.69 -6.09
CA GLY A 45 2.87 12.49 -5.69
C GLY A 45 1.52 11.82 -6.00
N ASP A 46 1.52 10.50 -6.18
CA ASP A 46 0.31 9.72 -6.46
C ASP A 46 -0.41 9.41 -5.13
N PRO A 47 -1.75 9.58 -5.06
CA PRO A 47 -2.53 9.07 -3.94
C PRO A 47 -2.31 7.56 -3.78
N VAL A 48 -1.98 7.11 -2.57
CA VAL A 48 -1.58 5.73 -2.30
C VAL A 48 -2.24 5.17 -1.05
N GLY A 49 -2.51 3.87 -1.07
CA GLY A 49 -2.96 3.09 0.09
C GLY A 49 -2.32 1.70 0.10
N VAL A 50 -2.10 1.16 1.29
CA VAL A 50 -1.49 -0.16 1.51
C VAL A 50 -2.46 -1.03 2.30
N TRP A 51 -2.80 -2.20 1.77
CA TRP A 51 -3.62 -3.18 2.47
C TRP A 51 -2.80 -4.41 2.82
N LYS A 52 -2.90 -4.81 4.09
CA LYS A 52 -2.38 -6.07 4.60
C LYS A 52 -3.51 -7.09 4.66
N ILE A 53 -3.34 -8.19 3.94
CA ILE A 53 -4.29 -9.31 3.86
C ILE A 53 -3.70 -10.51 4.60
N THR A 54 -4.39 -10.97 5.64
CA THR A 54 -4.03 -12.21 6.34
C THR A 54 -4.72 -13.38 5.65
N ILE A 55 -3.96 -14.44 5.34
CA ILE A 55 -4.43 -15.66 4.70
C ILE A 55 -4.38 -16.83 5.70
N ALA A 56 -5.47 -17.58 5.83
CA ALA A 56 -5.51 -18.84 6.58
C ALA A 56 -6.24 -19.92 5.75
N GLY A 57 -5.68 -21.12 5.69
CA GLY A 57 -6.25 -22.21 4.88
C GLY A 57 -6.31 -21.90 3.37
N GLY A 58 -5.53 -20.94 2.89
CA GLY A 58 -5.53 -20.48 1.49
C GLY A 58 -6.65 -19.48 1.16
N LEU A 59 -7.33 -18.91 2.15
CA LEU A 59 -8.38 -17.91 1.98
C LEU A 59 -8.05 -16.64 2.78
N PRO A 60 -8.42 -15.45 2.28
CA PRO A 60 -8.31 -14.21 3.05
C PRO A 60 -9.26 -14.25 4.24
N VAL A 61 -8.72 -14.00 5.44
CA VAL A 61 -9.48 -13.99 6.70
C VAL A 61 -9.55 -12.60 7.33
N SER A 62 -8.65 -11.69 6.97
CA SER A 62 -8.72 -10.28 7.35
C SER A 62 -8.03 -9.40 6.33
N THR A 63 -8.56 -8.20 6.14
CA THR A 63 -7.93 -7.14 5.35
C THR A 63 -7.90 -5.89 6.22
N VAL A 64 -6.71 -5.30 6.37
CA VAL A 64 -6.48 -4.12 7.22
C VAL A 64 -5.73 -3.08 6.39
N ASP A 65 -6.12 -1.83 6.52
CA ASP A 65 -5.33 -0.71 6.00
C ASP A 65 -4.06 -0.55 6.84
N ASP A 66 -2.90 -0.70 6.20
CA ASP A 66 -1.57 -0.64 6.81
C ASP A 66 -0.80 0.62 6.36
N THR A 67 -1.47 1.57 5.70
CA THR A 67 -0.88 2.81 5.16
C THR A 67 -0.21 3.64 6.25
N ASP A 68 -0.85 3.78 7.41
CA ASP A 68 -0.30 4.49 8.57
C ASP A 68 1.04 3.91 9.04
N SER A 69 1.18 2.58 8.99
CA SER A 69 2.43 1.94 9.42
C SER A 69 3.57 2.21 8.45
N PHE A 70 3.27 2.26 7.15
CA PHE A 70 4.25 2.56 6.10
C PHE A 70 4.64 4.04 6.13
N GLU A 71 3.67 4.94 6.30
CA GLU A 71 3.95 6.37 6.44
C GLU A 71 4.81 6.65 7.68
N ARG A 72 4.51 6.02 8.82
CA ARG A 72 5.31 6.19 10.04
C ARG A 72 6.77 5.76 9.82
N GLU A 73 6.99 4.62 9.16
CA GLU A 73 8.35 4.16 8.86
C GLU A 73 9.08 5.12 7.91
N LEU A 74 8.39 5.65 6.90
CA LEU A 74 8.95 6.66 5.99
C LEU A 74 9.37 7.92 6.74
N GLN A 75 8.52 8.41 7.65
CA GLN A 75 8.86 9.54 8.52
C GLN A 75 10.08 9.25 9.39
N GLU A 76 10.15 8.07 10.02
CA GLU A 76 11.29 7.64 10.83
C GLU A 76 12.60 7.60 10.01
N VAL A 77 12.55 7.07 8.78
CA VAL A 77 13.70 7.03 7.86
C VAL A 77 14.13 8.44 7.44
N CYS A 78 13.20 9.32 7.07
CA CYS A 78 13.52 10.69 6.70
C CYS A 78 14.16 11.46 7.87
N ILE A 79 13.60 11.32 9.08
CA ILE A 79 14.16 11.93 10.31
C ILE A 79 15.58 11.43 10.57
N ALA A 80 15.80 10.12 10.52
CA ALA A 80 17.11 9.52 10.79
C ALA A 80 18.18 9.96 9.77
N ARG A 81 17.76 10.30 8.55
CA ARG A 81 18.66 10.73 7.46
C ARG A 81 18.74 12.25 7.28
N GLY A 82 17.98 13.03 8.04
CA GLY A 82 17.91 14.48 7.90
C GLY A 82 17.34 14.93 6.55
N LEU A 83 16.40 14.17 5.98
CA LEU A 83 15.73 14.45 4.72
C LEU A 83 14.43 15.21 4.96
N ASP A 84 13.99 15.97 3.95
CA ASP A 84 12.64 16.53 3.92
C ASP A 84 11.59 15.42 3.81
N TRP A 85 10.43 15.65 4.40
CA TRP A 85 9.41 14.62 4.59
C TRP A 85 8.43 14.75 3.42
N PRO A 86 8.23 13.70 2.61
CA PRO A 86 7.26 13.78 1.54
C PRO A 86 5.84 13.83 2.13
N THR A 87 4.94 14.55 1.46
CA THR A 87 3.53 14.54 1.82
C THR A 87 2.90 13.28 1.26
N VAL A 88 2.49 12.35 2.13
CA VAL A 88 1.72 11.17 1.72
C VAL A 88 0.29 11.62 1.41
N ILE A 89 -0.12 11.47 0.15
CA ILE A 89 -1.51 11.72 -0.27
C ILE A 89 -2.27 10.41 -0.10
N ARG A 90 -3.25 10.39 0.80
CA ARG A 90 -4.01 9.17 1.08
C ARG A 90 -4.99 8.85 -0.03
N LEU A 91 -5.09 7.58 -0.40
CA LEU A 91 -6.06 7.13 -1.41
C LEU A 91 -7.51 7.45 -1.02
N GLU A 92 -7.84 7.38 0.27
CA GLU A 92 -9.17 7.70 0.81
C GLU A 92 -9.56 9.18 0.69
N ASP A 93 -8.57 10.07 0.59
CA ASP A 93 -8.80 11.49 0.38
C ASP A 93 -9.06 11.82 -1.09
N ASN A 94 -8.92 10.83 -1.98
CA ASN A 94 -9.15 11.04 -3.39
C ASN A 94 -10.65 11.33 -3.68
N PRO A 95 -10.98 12.50 -4.25
CA PRO A 95 -12.36 12.86 -4.53
C PRO A 95 -13.04 11.92 -5.54
N ALA A 96 -12.29 11.27 -6.43
CA ALA A 96 -12.82 10.28 -7.36
C ALA A 96 -13.33 9.02 -6.64
N MET A 97 -12.71 8.65 -5.50
CA MET A 97 -13.17 7.54 -4.67
C MET A 97 -14.41 7.89 -3.85
N LYS A 98 -14.56 9.14 -3.40
CA LYS A 98 -15.77 9.60 -2.69
C LYS A 98 -17.01 9.60 -3.58
N LEU A 99 -16.87 9.90 -4.87
CA LEU A 99 -17.98 9.86 -5.82
C LEU A 99 -18.47 8.44 -6.18
N ALA A 100 -17.63 7.42 -6.01
CA ALA A 100 -17.99 6.03 -6.33
C ALA A 100 -18.72 5.30 -5.18
N ALA A 101 -18.79 5.93 -4.00
CA ALA A 101 -19.44 5.38 -2.81
C ALA A 101 -20.87 5.92 -2.57
N GLU A 102 -21.34 6.88 -3.39
CA GLU A 102 -22.71 7.41 -3.42
C GLU A 102 -23.54 6.79 -4.55
#